data_AF-A0A418T1G1-F1
#
_entry.id   AF-A0A418T1G1-F1
#
_cell.length_a   1.000
_cell.length_b   1.000
_cell.length_c   1.000
_cell.angle_alpha   90.00
_cell.angle_beta   90.00
_cell.angle_gamma   90.00
#
_symmetry.space_group_name_H-M   'P 1'
#
loop_
_entity.id
_entity.type
_entity.pdbx_description
1 polymer ?
#
loop_
_entity_poly.entity_id
_entity_poly.type
_entity_poly.pdbx_seq_one_letter_code
_entity_poly.pdbx_strand_id
1 'polypeptide(L)' 'MKRWFWIGSGLVGLTYAFLIIRGLMQETITISSVLLLTLMAVAAVLLLYGLTQWINHILDKLYKKLLRMMK' A
#
# COMPACT_ATOMS: atom_id res chain seq x y z
N MET A 1 13.73 -1.48 -2.79
CA MET A 1 12.34 -0.97 -2.74
C MET A 1 11.28 -1.99 -3.16
N LYS A 2 11.40 -2.69 -4.30
CA LYS A 2 10.39 -3.67 -4.77
C LYS A 2 10.00 -4.76 -3.75
N ARG A 3 10.97 -5.28 -2.98
CA ARG A 3 10.75 -6.33 -1.96
C ARG A 3 9.89 -5.85 -0.79
N TRP A 4 10.18 -4.67 -0.26
CA TRP A 4 9.40 -4.03 0.81
C TRP A 4 8.00 -3.66 0.34
N PHE A 5 7.86 -3.26 -0.93
CA PHE A 5 6.56 -2.99 -1.54
C PHE A 5 5.69 -4.25 -1.61
N TRP A 6 6.27 -5.38 -2.05
CA TRP A 6 5.58 -6.68 -2.08
C TRP A 6 5.17 -7.17 -0.69
N ILE A 7 6.02 -6.97 0.31
CA ILE A 7 5.71 -7.31 1.70
C ILE A 7 4.56 -6.42 2.21
N GLY A 8 4.61 -5.11 1.94
CA GLY A 8 3.56 -4.17 2.33
C GLY A 8 2.22 -4.48 1.68
N SER A 9 2.19 -4.73 0.37
CA SER A 9 0.96 -5.14 -0.34
C SER A 9 0.43 -6.48 0.16
N GLY A 10 1.33 -7.44 0.45
CA GLY A 10 0.95 -8.74 1.02
C GLY A 10 0.34 -8.61 2.42
N LEU A 11 0.89 -7.72 3.24
CA LEU A 11 0.39 -7.46 4.59
C LEU A 11 -1.01 -6.82 4.57
N VAL A 12 -1.25 -5.88 3.65
CA VAL A 12 -2.56 -5.26 3.42
C VAL A 12 -3.58 -6.30 2.93
N GLY A 13 -3.18 -7.19 2.01
CA GLY A 13 -4.05 -8.29 1.55
C GLY A 13 -4.40 -9.29 2.65
N LEU A 14 -3.43 -9.64 3.50
CA LEU A 14 -3.63 -10.54 4.65
C LEU A 14 -4.55 -9.94 5.71
N THR A 15 -4.33 -8.67 6.07
CA THR A 15 -5.21 -7.96 7.02
C THR A 15 -6.62 -7.82 6.46
N TYR A 16 -6.74 -7.57 5.15
CA TYR A 16 -8.04 -7.53 4.47
C TYR A 16 -8.79 -8.87 4.55
N ALA A 17 -8.13 -9.97 4.21
CA ALA A 17 -8.70 -11.32 4.30
C ALA A 17 -9.13 -11.65 5.75
N PHE A 18 -8.31 -11.28 6.74
CA PHE A 18 -8.62 -11.50 8.15
C PHE A 18 -9.85 -10.72 8.61
N LEU A 19 -10.00 -9.45 8.19
CA LEU A 19 -11.17 -8.63 8.52
C LEU A 19 -12.46 -9.18 7.91
N ILE A 20 -12.41 -9.68 6.67
CA ILE A 20 -13.56 -10.34 6.03
C ILE A 20 -13.97 -11.59 6.80
N ILE A 21 -13.02 -12.49 7.12
CA ILE A 21 -13.30 -13.73 7.85
C ILE A 21 -13.91 -13.41 9.23
N ARG A 22 -13.32 -12.43 9.94
CA ARG A 22 -13.78 -12.04 11.28
C ARG A 22 -15.20 -11.49 11.26
N GLY A 23 -15.54 -10.61 10.32
CA GLY A 23 -16.90 -10.06 10.30
C GLY A 23 -17.94 -10.95 9.64
N LEU A 24 -17.54 -11.92 8.79
CA LEU A 24 -18.41 -13.02 8.38
C LEU A 24 -18.81 -13.87 9.58
N MET A 25 -17.85 -14.19 10.46
CA MET A 25 -18.09 -14.91 11.72
C MET A 25 -18.98 -14.16 12.71
N GLN A 26 -19.08 -12.83 12.62
CA GLN A 26 -19.89 -12.00 13.51
C GLN A 26 -21.25 -11.61 12.92
N GLU A 27 -21.65 -12.14 11.75
CA GLU A 27 -22.89 -11.83 11.01
C GLU A 27 -23.22 -10.33 10.84
N THR A 28 -22.23 -9.46 11.08
CA THR A 28 -22.40 -8.00 11.16
C THR A 28 -21.99 -7.30 9.88
N ILE A 29 -21.46 -8.05 8.91
CA ILE A 29 -21.02 -7.53 7.64
C ILE A 29 -22.19 -7.44 6.67
N THR A 30 -22.63 -6.21 6.39
CA THR A 30 -23.47 -5.90 5.23
C THR A 30 -22.61 -5.84 3.95
N ILE A 31 -23.20 -6.18 2.79
CA ILE A 31 -22.54 -6.17 1.48
C ILE A 31 -21.90 -4.80 1.19
N SER A 32 -22.59 -3.71 1.58
CA SER A 32 -22.10 -2.34 1.51
C SER A 32 -20.79 -2.13 2.28
N SER A 33 -20.66 -2.75 3.47
CA SER A 33 -19.47 -2.65 4.30
C SER A 33 -18.28 -3.36 3.64
N VAL A 34 -18.50 -4.52 3.01
CA VAL A 34 -17.46 -5.23 2.26
C VAL A 34 -16.95 -4.40 1.09
N LEU A 35 -17.87 -3.81 0.32
CA LEU A 35 -17.53 -2.95 -0.82
C LEU A 35 -16.71 -1.73 -0.39
N LEU A 36 -17.07 -1.10 0.72
CA LEU A 36 -16.37 0.06 1.26
C LEU A 36 -14.96 -0.32 1.74
N LEU A 37 -14.85 -1.47 2.41
CA LEU A 37 -13.58 -2.05 2.84
C LEU A 37 -12.67 -2.39 1.64
N THR A 38 -13.22 -2.99 0.57
CA THR A 38 -12.46 -3.31 -0.64
C THR A 38 -11.95 -2.05 -1.31
N LEU A 39 -12.82 -1.04 -1.46
CA LEU A 39 -12.45 0.27 -2.02
C LEU A 39 -11.35 0.94 -1.19
N MET A 40 -11.45 0.93 0.14
CA MET A 40 -10.40 1.46 1.02
C MET A 40 -9.08 0.70 0.88
N ALA A 41 -9.12 -0.64 0.80
CA ALA A 41 -7.91 -1.45 0.63
C ALA A 41 -7.23 -1.14 -0.71
N VAL A 42 -7.99 -1.05 -1.80
CA VAL A 42 -7.48 -0.68 -3.13
C VAL A 42 -6.90 0.74 -3.12
N ALA A 43 -7.60 1.70 -2.51
CA ALA A 43 -7.13 3.07 -2.38
C ALA A 43 -5.83 3.15 -1.57
N ALA A 44 -5.71 2.41 -0.47
CA ALA A 44 -4.50 2.34 0.34
C ALA A 44 -3.31 1.79 -0.45
N VAL A 45 -3.52 0.74 -1.25
CA VAL A 45 -2.48 0.16 -2.12
C VAL A 45 -2.04 1.16 -3.19
N LEU A 46 -2.98 1.86 -3.82
CA LEU A 46 -2.68 2.90 -4.82
C LEU A 46 -1.89 4.08 -4.22
N LEU A 47 -2.28 4.54 -3.03
CA LEU A 47 -1.56 5.59 -2.31
C LEU A 47 -0.14 5.17 -1.96
N LEU A 48 0.04 3.95 -1.44
CA LEU A 48 1.37 3.40 -1.14
C LEU A 48 2.23 3.28 -2.41
N TYR A 49 1.64 2.87 -3.53
CA TYR A 49 2.35 2.79 -4.82
C TYR A 49 2.82 4.17 -5.28
N GLY A 50 1.91 5.16 -5.25
CA GLY A 50 2.21 6.55 -5.59
C GLY A 50 3.31 7.14 -4.69
N LEU A 51 3.22 6.94 -3.37
CA LEU A 51 4.23 7.40 -2.41
C LEU A 51 5.61 6.77 -2.70
N THR A 52 5.64 5.46 -2.99
CA THR A 52 6.88 4.74 -3.25
C THR A 52 7.55 5.24 -4.54
N GLN A 53 6.77 5.52 -5.58
CA GLN A 53 7.26 6.12 -6.82
C GLN A 53 7.82 7.53 -6.55
N TRP A 54 7.11 8.33 -5.75
CA TRP A 54 7.50 9.70 -5.43
C TRP A 54 8.80 9.75 -4.61
N ILE A 55 8.92 8.89 -3.60
CA ILE A 55 10.15 8.74 -2.80
C ILE A 55 11.32 8.31 -3.68
N ASN A 56 11.13 7.33 -4.58
CA ASN A 56 12.18 6.94 -5.52
C ASN A 56 12.60 8.09 -6.42
N HIS A 57 11.64 8.88 -6.91
CA HIS A 57 11.95 10.02 -7.78
C HIS A 57 12.75 11.10 -7.05
N ILE A 58 12.40 11.38 -5.79
CA ILE A 58 13.14 12.32 -4.94
C ILE A 58 14.56 11.78 -4.67
N LEU A 59 14.69 10.50 -4.30
CA LEU A 59 15.98 9.85 -4.07
C LEU A 59 16.89 9.89 -5.29
N ASP A 60 16.37 9.58 -6.47
CA ASP A 60 17.15 9.56 -7.71
C ASP A 60 17.61 10.97 -8.12
N LYS A 61 16.72 11.96 -7.92
CA LYS A 61 17.04 13.38 -8.15
C LYS A 61 18.08 13.89 -7.16
N LEU A 62 17.98 13.50 -5.88
CA LEU A 62 18.96 13.83 -4.85
C LEU A 62 20.30 13.15 -5.14
N TYR A 63 20.30 11.87 -5.49
CA TYR A 63 21.50 11.10 -5.77
C TYR A 63 22.29 11.70 -6.94
N LYS A 64 21.60 12.06 -8.03
CA LYS A 64 22.24 12.76 -9.17
C LYS A 64 22.79 14.14 -8.79
N LYS A 65 22.12 14.86 -7.89
CA LYS A 65 22.59 16.18 -7.43
C LYS A 65 23.83 16.04 -6.54
N LEU A 66 23.86 15.02 -5.70
CA LEU A 66 25.00 14.71 -4.83
C LEU A 66 26.22 14.27 -5.64
N LEU A 67 26.01 13.40 -6.64
CA LEU A 67 27.06 12.94 -7.55
C LEU A 67 27.67 14.10 -8.36
N ARG A 68 26.90 15.13 -8.69
CA ARG A 68 27.40 16.35 -9.36
C ARG A 68 28.21 17.26 -8.45
N MET A 69 27.95 17.29 -7.15
CA MET A 69 28.74 18.11 -6.22
C MET A 69 30.05 17.44 -5.82
N MET A 70 30.18 16.13 -6.05
CA MET A 70 31.37 15.35 -5.74
C MET A 70 32.41 15.33 -6.89
N LYS A 71 32.10 15.98 -8.02
CA LYS A 71 32.92 16.03 -9.23
C LYS A 71 33.35 17.48 -9.49
#